data_AF-A0A6B3LH64-F1
#
_entry.id   AF-A0A6B3LH64-F1
#
_cell.length_a   1.000
_cell.length_b   1.000
_cell.length_c   1.000
_cell.angle_alpha   90.00
_cell.angle_beta   90.00
_cell.angle_gamma   90.00
#
_symmetry.space_group_name_H-M   'P 1'
#
loop_
_entity.id
_entity.type
_entity.pdbx_description
1 polymer ?
#
loop_
_entity_poly.entity_id
_entity_poly.type
_entity_poly.pdbx_seq_one_letter_code
_entity_poly.pdbx_strand_id
1 'polypeptide(L)'
;MDKPETLLQKFFAFEDALMLEHVEDAIEITEQQYNDAIAAKMVGRNAFVRDGELIIFSGVMRTIWNCEDYSRKEIDEQELIPDGWTDKERKNAFDRWIDGEWVTDISAQYIAEFDQVDNLRRHLYFTMVDPLVSEANMKRLQGKEAEAIELERQAIAAREKIQLENPWPVNPET
;
A
#
# COMPACT_ATOMS: atom_id res chain seq x y z
N MET A 1 -63.28 -2.95 -32.53
CA MET A 1 -61.91 -2.73 -33.06
C MET A 1 -61.00 -2.78 -31.85
N ASP A 2 -60.47 -3.95 -31.58
CA ASP A 2 -59.49 -4.15 -30.52
C ASP A 2 -58.25 -3.34 -30.86
N LYS A 3 -57.81 -2.50 -29.91
CA LYS A 3 -56.52 -1.83 -30.02
C LYS A 3 -55.46 -2.94 -30.08
N PRO A 4 -54.52 -2.93 -31.03
CA PRO A 4 -53.40 -3.85 -30.95
C PRO A 4 -52.67 -3.53 -29.64
N GLU A 5 -52.62 -4.51 -28.74
CA GLU A 5 -51.66 -4.50 -27.65
C GLU A 5 -50.28 -4.45 -28.31
N THR A 6 -49.64 -3.29 -28.27
CA THR A 6 -48.21 -3.19 -28.51
C THR A 6 -47.55 -4.02 -27.42
N LEU A 7 -47.21 -5.27 -27.74
CA LEU A 7 -46.33 -6.08 -26.92
C LEU A 7 -45.02 -5.29 -26.80
N LEU A 8 -44.79 -4.69 -25.63
CA LEU A 8 -43.51 -4.08 -25.30
C LEU A 8 -42.44 -5.16 -25.44
N GLN A 9 -41.42 -4.88 -26.25
CA GLN A 9 -40.28 -5.76 -26.41
C GLN A 9 -39.67 -5.99 -25.03
N LYS A 10 -39.48 -7.26 -24.67
CA LYS A 10 -38.77 -7.65 -23.46
C LYS A 10 -37.31 -7.90 -23.77
N PHE A 11 -36.45 -7.66 -22.79
CA PHE A 11 -35.02 -7.86 -22.87
C PHE A 11 -34.59 -8.78 -21.74
N PHE A 12 -33.62 -9.64 -22.01
CA PHE A 12 -33.15 -10.65 -21.07
C PHE A 12 -31.62 -10.68 -21.02
N ALA A 13 -31.08 -11.11 -19.89
CA ALA A 13 -29.66 -11.42 -19.73
C ALA A 13 -29.48 -12.79 -19.07
N PHE A 14 -28.46 -13.53 -19.50
CA PHE A 14 -28.07 -14.83 -18.94
C PHE A 14 -26.57 -15.01 -19.08
N GLU A 15 -25.89 -15.36 -17.99
CA GLU A 15 -24.42 -15.37 -17.94
C GLU A 15 -23.84 -14.07 -18.51
N ASP A 16 -23.07 -14.09 -19.58
CA ASP A 16 -22.56 -12.90 -20.26
C ASP A 16 -23.36 -12.53 -21.53
N ALA A 17 -24.48 -13.18 -21.82
CA ALA A 17 -25.30 -12.97 -23.00
C ALA A 17 -26.45 -11.97 -22.76
N LEU A 18 -26.77 -11.22 -23.81
CA LEU A 18 -27.93 -10.33 -23.89
C LEU A 18 -28.89 -10.86 -24.97
N MET A 19 -30.18 -10.94 -24.66
CA MET A 19 -31.16 -11.69 -25.46
C MET A 19 -32.50 -10.95 -25.55
N LEU A 20 -33.26 -11.22 -26.63
CA LEU A 20 -34.62 -10.71 -26.83
C LEU A 20 -35.69 -11.78 -26.58
N GLU A 21 -35.27 -13.03 -26.48
CA GLU A 21 -36.12 -14.18 -26.15
C GLU A 21 -35.79 -14.65 -24.74
N HIS A 22 -36.83 -15.06 -24.01
CA HIS A 22 -36.66 -15.64 -22.68
C HIS A 22 -36.06 -17.04 -22.79
N VAL A 23 -35.01 -17.29 -22.01
CA VAL A 23 -34.40 -18.61 -21.82
C VAL A 23 -34.53 -18.96 -20.34
N GLU A 24 -34.57 -20.26 -20.03
CA GLU A 24 -34.53 -20.73 -18.63
C GLU A 24 -33.34 -20.09 -17.89
N ASP A 25 -33.58 -19.66 -16.67
CA ASP A 25 -32.63 -18.94 -15.79
C ASP A 25 -32.18 -17.53 -16.26
N ALA A 26 -32.69 -17.02 -17.38
CA ALA A 26 -32.46 -15.64 -17.78
C ALA A 26 -33.25 -14.65 -16.90
N ILE A 27 -32.64 -13.51 -16.60
CA ILE A 27 -33.31 -12.41 -15.90
C ILE A 27 -33.94 -11.44 -16.91
N GLU A 28 -35.16 -10.96 -16.63
CA GLU A 28 -35.75 -9.86 -17.41
C GLU A 28 -35.07 -8.55 -17.01
N ILE A 29 -34.59 -7.79 -18.00
CA ILE A 29 -33.90 -6.51 -17.82
C ILE A 29 -34.65 -5.41 -18.58
N THR A 30 -34.39 -4.16 -18.20
CA THR A 30 -34.95 -3.01 -18.93
C THR A 30 -34.25 -2.80 -20.27
N GLU A 31 -34.92 -2.11 -21.19
CA GLU A 31 -34.32 -1.65 -22.45
C GLU A 31 -33.06 -0.80 -22.20
N GLN A 32 -33.09 0.05 -21.17
CA GLN A 32 -31.94 0.88 -20.78
C GLN A 32 -30.75 0.01 -20.34
N GLN A 33 -30.97 -0.97 -19.46
CA GLN A 33 -29.93 -1.91 -19.03
C GLN A 33 -29.35 -2.71 -20.21
N TYR A 34 -30.20 -3.14 -21.14
CA TYR A 34 -29.76 -3.83 -22.36
C TYR A 34 -28.85 -2.93 -23.20
N ASN A 35 -29.27 -1.68 -23.45
CA ASN A 35 -28.49 -0.72 -24.23
C ASN A 35 -27.17 -0.35 -23.54
N ASP A 36 -27.17 -0.17 -22.22
CA ASP A 36 -25.96 0.13 -21.43
C ASP A 36 -24.97 -1.03 -21.47
N ALA A 37 -25.45 -2.28 -21.39
CA ALA A 37 -24.62 -3.47 -21.47
C ALA A 37 -24.03 -3.67 -22.88
N ILE A 38 -24.81 -3.40 -23.93
CA ILE A 38 -24.31 -3.36 -25.31
C ILE A 38 -23.22 -2.30 -25.46
N ALA A 39 -23.48 -1.08 -24.99
CA ALA A 39 -22.51 0.02 -25.07
C ALA A 39 -21.21 -0.31 -24.31
N ALA A 40 -21.30 -0.97 -23.16
CA ALA A 40 -20.15 -1.46 -22.41
C ALA A 40 -19.35 -2.51 -23.20
N LYS A 41 -20.01 -3.54 -23.72
CA LYS A 41 -19.36 -4.59 -24.53
C LYS A 41 -18.71 -4.04 -25.79
N MET A 42 -19.33 -3.05 -26.44
CA MET A 42 -18.78 -2.40 -27.64
C MET A 42 -17.44 -1.69 -27.39
N VAL A 43 -17.17 -1.24 -26.17
CA VAL A 43 -15.90 -0.62 -25.78
C VAL A 43 -14.96 -1.59 -25.03
N GLY A 44 -15.26 -2.90 -25.08
CA GLY A 44 -14.43 -3.95 -24.48
C GLY A 44 -14.63 -4.14 -22.96
N ARG A 45 -15.67 -3.53 -22.37
CA ARG A 45 -16.04 -3.77 -20.96
C ARG A 45 -16.95 -5.00 -20.85
N ASN A 46 -16.97 -5.61 -19.67
CA ASN A 46 -17.80 -6.78 -19.39
C ASN A 46 -19.20 -6.37 -18.94
N ALA A 47 -20.18 -7.18 -19.31
CA ALA A 47 -21.51 -7.16 -18.71
C ALA A 47 -22.00 -8.61 -18.58
N PHE A 48 -22.48 -8.98 -17.40
CA PHE A 48 -22.89 -10.34 -17.06
C PHE A 48 -23.88 -10.37 -15.90
N VAL A 49 -24.59 -11.48 -15.74
CA VAL A 49 -25.51 -11.74 -14.64
C VAL A 49 -24.75 -12.37 -13.47
N ARG A 50 -24.91 -11.80 -12.27
CA ARG A 50 -24.41 -12.35 -11.01
C ARG A 50 -25.49 -12.19 -9.95
N ASP A 51 -25.77 -13.25 -9.21
CA ASP A 51 -26.77 -13.28 -8.13
C ASP A 51 -28.16 -12.74 -8.55
N GLY A 52 -28.55 -12.99 -9.80
CA GLY A 52 -29.85 -12.56 -10.36
C GLY A 52 -29.90 -11.09 -10.81
N GLU A 53 -28.76 -10.40 -10.83
CA GLU A 53 -28.66 -9.00 -11.25
C GLU A 53 -27.70 -8.84 -12.43
N LEU A 54 -28.03 -7.92 -13.34
CA LEU A 54 -27.12 -7.53 -14.42
C LEU A 54 -26.04 -6.59 -13.87
N ILE A 55 -24.80 -7.04 -13.91
CA ILE A 55 -23.61 -6.26 -13.59
C ILE A 55 -22.99 -5.75 -14.88
N ILE A 56 -22.74 -4.44 -14.95
CA ILE A 56 -22.05 -3.80 -16.07
C ILE A 56 -20.80 -3.15 -15.52
N PHE A 57 -19.62 -3.63 -15.94
CA PHE A 57 -18.34 -3.05 -15.52
C PHE A 57 -18.27 -1.60 -15.97
N SER A 58 -17.98 -0.68 -15.04
CA SER A 58 -18.02 0.76 -15.32
C SER A 58 -16.80 1.22 -16.13
N GLY A 59 -15.71 0.45 -16.09
CA GLY A 59 -14.39 0.83 -16.57
C GLY A 59 -13.61 1.68 -15.57
N VAL A 60 -14.21 2.04 -14.43
CA VAL A 60 -13.51 2.69 -13.32
C VAL A 60 -12.75 1.63 -12.56
N MET A 61 -11.43 1.75 -12.58
CA MET A 61 -10.54 0.80 -11.90
C MET A 61 -10.32 1.23 -10.46
N ARG A 62 -10.32 0.25 -9.54
CA ARG A 62 -9.86 0.41 -8.17
C ARG A 62 -8.63 -0.47 -7.92
N THR A 63 -7.71 0.02 -7.11
CA THR A 63 -6.56 -0.77 -6.65
C THR A 63 -6.99 -1.69 -5.52
N ILE A 64 -6.50 -2.92 -5.57
CA ILE A 64 -6.59 -3.88 -4.46
C ILE A 64 -5.19 -4.39 -4.11
N TRP A 65 -5.03 -4.79 -2.85
CA TRP A 65 -3.78 -5.24 -2.25
C TRP A 65 -3.92 -6.68 -1.78
N ASN A 66 -2.88 -7.48 -2.04
CA ASN A 66 -2.77 -8.82 -1.51
C ASN A 66 -2.41 -8.75 -0.01
N CYS A 67 -3.13 -9.50 0.80
CA CYS A 67 -3.01 -9.48 2.25
C CYS A 67 -1.73 -10.14 2.78
N GLU A 68 -1.03 -10.94 1.97
CA GLU A 68 0.16 -11.71 2.35
C GLU A 68 1.45 -11.16 1.76
N ASP A 69 1.50 -11.02 0.42
CA ASP A 69 2.72 -10.64 -0.31
C ASP A 69 2.80 -9.14 -0.62
N TYR A 70 1.73 -8.39 -0.31
CA TYR A 70 1.61 -6.95 -0.48
C TYR A 70 1.66 -6.47 -1.94
N SER A 71 1.53 -7.36 -2.90
CA SER A 71 1.36 -7.01 -4.31
C SER A 71 0.04 -6.27 -4.54
N ARG A 72 0.00 -5.46 -5.61
CA ARG A 72 -1.19 -4.70 -6.00
C ARG A 72 -1.62 -5.06 -7.41
N LYS A 73 -2.93 -4.99 -7.65
CA LYS A 73 -3.50 -5.02 -9.01
C LYS A 73 -4.72 -4.11 -9.08
N GLU A 74 -5.17 -3.86 -10.30
CA GLU A 74 -6.39 -3.11 -10.57
C GLU A 74 -7.50 -4.06 -10.98
N ILE A 75 -8.71 -3.78 -10.49
CA ILE A 75 -9.96 -4.46 -10.87
C ILE A 75 -11.02 -3.40 -11.15
N ASP A 76 -12.04 -3.76 -11.93
CA ASP A 76 -13.20 -2.88 -12.09
C ASP A 76 -13.88 -2.66 -10.73
N GLU A 77 -14.44 -1.47 -10.47
CA GLU A 77 -15.14 -1.20 -9.20
C GLU A 77 -16.33 -2.15 -8.96
N GLN A 78 -16.91 -2.71 -10.04
CA GLN A 78 -18.02 -3.67 -10.00
C GLN A 78 -17.55 -5.13 -9.84
N GLU A 79 -16.24 -5.36 -9.97
CA GLU A 79 -15.62 -6.67 -9.79
C GLU A 79 -15.50 -7.01 -8.30
N LEU A 80 -15.76 -8.27 -7.95
CA LEU A 80 -15.57 -8.74 -6.58
C LEU A 80 -14.09 -8.79 -6.25
N ILE A 81 -13.76 -8.41 -5.02
CA ILE A 81 -12.41 -8.56 -4.49
C ILE A 81 -12.17 -10.07 -4.27
N PRO A 82 -11.12 -10.67 -4.85
CA PRO A 82 -10.81 -12.08 -4.63
C PRO A 82 -10.41 -12.35 -3.18
N ASP A 83 -10.59 -13.59 -2.73
CA ASP A 83 -10.11 -14.03 -1.42
C ASP A 83 -8.60 -13.77 -1.25
N GLY A 84 -8.22 -13.27 -0.07
CA GLY A 84 -6.84 -12.87 0.21
C GLY A 84 -6.45 -11.50 -0.34
N TRP A 85 -7.42 -10.72 -0.85
CA TRP A 85 -7.22 -9.34 -1.28
C TRP A 85 -8.13 -8.37 -0.51
N THR A 86 -7.75 -7.10 -0.50
CA THR A 86 -8.52 -6.01 0.11
C THR A 86 -8.43 -4.75 -0.75
N ASP A 87 -9.42 -3.86 -0.67
CA ASP A 87 -9.38 -2.48 -1.18
C ASP A 87 -8.99 -1.46 -0.10
N LYS A 88 -8.58 -1.94 1.09
CA LYS A 88 -7.98 -1.09 2.12
C LYS A 88 -6.53 -0.82 1.78
N GLU A 89 -6.18 0.45 1.70
CA GLU A 89 -4.80 0.87 1.44
C GLU A 89 -3.91 0.62 2.66
N ARG A 90 -2.72 0.08 2.40
CA ARG A 90 -1.65 -0.06 3.37
C ARG A 90 -1.01 1.30 3.65
N LYS A 91 -0.86 1.70 4.91
CA LYS A 91 -0.32 3.01 5.30
C LYS A 91 1.21 3.06 5.26
N ASN A 92 1.87 1.99 5.70
CA ASN A 92 3.33 1.95 5.76
C ASN A 92 3.88 0.53 5.51
N ALA A 93 5.20 0.38 5.39
CA ALA A 93 5.85 -0.90 5.07
C ALA A 93 5.80 -1.94 6.21
N PHE A 94 5.40 -1.55 7.41
CA PHE A 94 5.31 -2.41 8.59
C PHE A 94 3.88 -2.89 8.85
N ASP A 95 2.89 -2.44 8.09
CA ASP A 95 1.53 -2.93 8.19
C ASP A 95 1.41 -4.40 7.79
N ARG A 96 0.72 -5.16 8.63
CA ARG A 96 0.39 -6.58 8.44
C ARG A 96 -1.12 -6.75 8.42
N TRP A 97 -1.60 -7.70 7.61
CA TRP A 97 -3.02 -8.01 7.56
C TRP A 97 -3.40 -8.92 8.74
N ILE A 98 -4.22 -8.40 9.65
CA ILE A 98 -4.68 -9.10 10.85
C ILE A 98 -6.17 -8.82 11.03
N ASP A 99 -6.97 -9.88 11.13
CA ASP A 99 -8.41 -9.80 11.43
C ASP A 99 -9.20 -8.84 10.53
N GLY A 100 -8.85 -8.78 9.24
CA GLY A 100 -9.55 -7.96 8.25
C GLY A 100 -9.11 -6.50 8.19
N GLU A 101 -8.03 -6.14 8.87
CA GLU A 101 -7.46 -4.79 8.90
C GLU A 101 -5.94 -4.80 8.71
N TRP A 102 -5.42 -3.68 8.21
CA TRP A 102 -3.98 -3.40 8.26
C TRP A 102 -3.60 -2.90 9.65
N VAL A 103 -2.74 -3.65 10.33
CA VAL A 103 -2.20 -3.33 11.66
C VAL A 103 -0.71 -3.12 11.54
N THR A 104 -0.22 -1.95 11.95
CA THR A 104 1.22 -1.66 11.95
C THR A 104 1.96 -2.54 12.95
N ASP A 105 2.97 -3.27 12.48
CA ASP A 105 3.93 -3.97 13.32
C ASP A 105 4.88 -2.94 13.95
N ILE A 106 4.45 -2.39 15.08
CA ILE A 106 5.16 -1.33 15.81
C ILE A 106 6.58 -1.80 16.22
N SER A 107 6.74 -3.08 16.55
CA SER A 107 8.03 -3.64 16.93
C SER A 107 8.98 -3.70 15.74
N ALA A 108 8.52 -4.19 14.58
CA ALA A 108 9.33 -4.18 13.36
C ALA A 108 9.68 -2.75 12.90
N GLN A 109 8.73 -1.82 13.03
CA GLN A 109 8.97 -0.41 12.75
C GLN A 109 10.07 0.17 13.66
N TYR A 110 9.95 -0.02 14.98
CA TYR A 110 10.94 0.46 15.94
C TYR A 110 12.34 -0.11 15.68
N ILE A 111 12.45 -1.40 15.37
CA ILE A 111 13.74 -2.04 15.05
C ILE A 111 14.36 -1.40 13.80
N ALA A 112 13.58 -1.20 12.74
CA ALA A 112 14.09 -0.58 11.51
C ALA A 112 14.54 0.87 11.73
N GLU A 113 13.77 1.65 12.49
CA GLU A 113 14.13 3.03 12.87
C GLU A 113 15.39 3.06 13.74
N PHE A 114 15.52 2.14 14.69
CA PHE A 114 16.68 2.01 15.55
C PHE A 114 17.94 1.67 14.74
N ASP A 115 17.84 0.66 13.86
CA ASP A 115 18.95 0.23 13.01
C ASP A 115 19.41 1.35 12.08
N GLN A 116 18.48 2.15 11.54
CA GLN A 116 18.80 3.31 10.73
C GLN A 116 19.64 4.33 11.54
N VAL A 117 19.20 4.66 12.75
CA VAL A 117 19.92 5.61 13.62
C VAL A 117 21.27 5.04 14.06
N ASP A 118 21.35 3.76 14.43
CA ASP A 118 22.61 3.12 14.85
C ASP A 118 23.64 3.16 13.72
N ASN A 119 23.23 2.72 12.53
CA ASN A 119 24.11 2.71 11.36
C ASN A 119 24.61 4.11 11.01
N LEU A 120 23.74 5.12 11.04
CA LEU A 120 24.12 6.51 10.80
C LEU A 120 25.10 7.02 11.85
N ARG A 121 24.81 6.81 13.14
CA ARG A 121 25.69 7.27 14.23
C ARG A 121 27.04 6.57 14.18
N ARG A 122 27.09 5.28 13.90
CA ARG A 122 28.35 4.52 13.73
C ARG A 122 29.17 5.07 12.58
N HIS A 123 28.55 5.38 11.45
CA HIS A 123 29.23 6.02 10.32
C HIS A 123 29.79 7.40 10.70
N LEU A 124 29.00 8.22 11.40
CA LEU A 124 29.43 9.56 11.83
C LEU A 124 30.54 9.52 12.88
N TYR A 125 30.48 8.59 13.84
CA TYR A 125 31.56 8.39 14.80
C TYR A 125 32.86 7.98 14.09
N PHE A 126 32.78 7.01 13.17
CA PHE A 126 33.92 6.56 12.40
C PHE A 126 34.58 7.69 11.58
N THR A 127 33.76 8.57 10.98
CA THR A 127 34.26 9.63 10.10
C THR A 127 34.71 10.89 10.83
N MET A 128 34.10 11.21 11.98
CA MET A 128 34.29 12.49 12.66
C MET A 128 34.96 12.38 14.03
N VAL A 129 34.64 11.32 14.80
CA VAL A 129 35.09 11.17 16.19
C VAL A 129 36.38 10.36 16.26
N ASP A 130 36.41 9.20 15.60
CA ASP A 130 37.55 8.28 15.65
C ASP A 130 38.87 8.92 15.18
N PRO A 131 38.91 9.76 14.11
CA PRO A 131 40.14 10.44 13.70
C PRO A 131 40.67 11.41 14.77
N LEU A 132 39.78 12.14 15.45
CA LEU A 132 40.16 13.07 16.51
C LEU A 132 40.74 12.33 17.72
N VAL A 133 40.10 11.22 18.12
CA VAL A 133 40.59 10.37 19.21
C VAL A 133 41.95 9.75 18.85
N SER A 134 42.10 9.25 17.62
CA SER A 134 43.35 8.68 17.15
C SER A 134 44.48 9.71 17.13
N GLU A 135 44.23 10.90 16.59
CA GLU A 135 45.22 11.99 16.57
C GLU A 135 45.57 12.46 17.99
N ALA A 136 44.60 12.55 18.91
CA ALA A 136 44.86 12.89 20.31
C ALA A 136 45.83 11.90 20.97
N ASN A 137 45.63 10.59 20.73
CA ASN A 137 46.55 9.55 21.20
C ASN A 137 47.96 9.73 20.63
N MET A 138 48.07 10.06 19.34
CA MET A 138 49.36 10.35 18.71
C MET A 138 50.04 11.59 19.32
N LYS A 139 49.29 12.64 19.65
CA LYS A 139 49.80 13.84 20.35
C LYS A 139 50.34 13.51 21.74
N ARG A 140 49.64 12.65 22.51
CA ARG A 140 50.13 12.16 23.81
C ARG A 140 51.47 11.44 23.67
N LEU A 141 51.61 10.56 22.69
CA LEU A 141 52.88 9.85 22.42
C LEU A 141 54.02 10.80 22.03
N GLN A 142 53.69 11.96 21.45
CA GLN A 142 54.65 13.03 21.14
C GLN A 142 54.96 13.97 22.32
N GLY A 143 54.35 13.76 23.49
CA GLY A 143 54.47 14.65 24.65
C GLY A 143 53.69 15.97 24.53
N LYS A 144 52.75 16.07 23.58
CA LYS A 144 51.96 17.27 23.29
C LYS A 144 50.59 17.22 23.98
N GLU A 145 50.62 17.22 25.31
CA GLU A 145 49.42 16.99 26.13
C GLU A 145 48.31 18.03 25.87
N ALA A 146 48.66 19.31 25.76
CA ALA A 146 47.66 20.37 25.55
C ALA A 146 46.93 20.23 24.19
N GLU A 147 47.63 19.82 23.13
CA GLU A 147 47.02 19.57 21.82
C GLU A 147 46.10 18.34 21.86
N ALA A 148 46.50 17.28 22.60
CA ALA A 148 45.68 16.09 22.78
C ALA A 148 44.35 16.41 23.48
N ILE A 149 44.40 17.19 24.57
CA ILE A 149 43.21 17.58 25.34
C ILE A 149 42.22 18.37 24.47
N GLU A 150 42.71 19.27 23.61
CA GLU A 150 41.82 20.02 22.72
C GLU A 150 41.16 19.13 21.67
N LEU A 151 41.88 18.16 21.11
CA LEU A 151 41.31 17.16 20.19
C LEU A 151 40.25 16.27 20.87
N GLU A 152 40.49 15.86 22.12
CA GLU A 152 39.53 15.10 22.92
C GLU A 152 38.26 15.93 23.19
N ARG A 153 38.40 17.22 23.50
CA ARG A 153 37.26 18.14 23.67
C ARG A 153 36.43 18.24 22.39
N GLN A 154 37.08 18.32 21.23
CA GLN A 154 36.41 18.34 19.94
C GLN A 154 35.71 17.01 19.65
N ALA A 155 36.34 15.88 19.97
CA ALA A 155 35.75 14.54 19.79
C ALA A 155 34.50 14.36 20.64
N ILE A 156 34.51 14.81 21.90
CA ILE A 156 33.36 14.77 22.81
C ILE A 156 32.23 15.65 22.26
N ALA A 157 32.53 16.91 21.90
CA ALA A 157 31.53 17.82 21.35
C ALA A 157 30.91 17.29 20.04
N ALA A 158 31.72 16.70 19.16
CA ALA A 158 31.24 16.06 17.95
C ALA A 158 30.34 14.86 18.26
N ARG A 159 30.72 14.01 19.22
CA ARG A 159 29.91 12.87 19.66
C ARG A 159 28.56 13.35 20.19
N GLU A 160 28.54 14.31 21.12
CA GLU A 160 27.32 14.88 21.70
C GLU A 160 26.40 15.45 20.63
N LYS A 161 26.94 16.22 19.69
CA LYS A 161 26.19 16.75 18.55
C LYS A 161 25.56 15.64 17.71
N ILE A 162 26.32 14.58 17.39
CA ILE A 162 25.79 13.42 16.65
C ILE A 162 24.62 12.77 17.40
N GLN A 163 24.68 12.64 18.73
CA GLN A 163 23.58 12.04 19.50
C GLN A 163 22.33 12.94 19.54
N LEU A 164 22.54 14.25 19.64
CA LEU A 164 21.46 15.24 19.69
C LEU A 164 20.72 15.32 18.35
N GLU A 165 21.46 15.32 17.25
CA GLU A 165 20.89 15.40 15.89
C GLU A 165 20.31 14.07 15.41
N ASN A 166 20.70 12.95 16.04
CA ASN A 166 20.25 11.61 15.69
C ASN A 166 19.80 10.86 16.95
N PRO A 167 18.70 11.31 17.59
CA PRO A 167 18.18 10.66 18.79
C PRO A 167 17.72 9.24 18.48
N TRP A 168 17.79 8.36 19.48
CA TRP A 168 17.17 7.05 19.37
C TRP A 168 15.65 7.19 19.22
N PRO A 169 14.99 6.29 18.47
CA PRO A 169 13.53 6.24 18.45
C PRO A 169 12.97 5.95 19.85
N VAL A 170 11.73 6.35 20.08
CA VAL A 170 11.02 6.08 21.35
C VAL A 170 10.60 4.62 21.36
N ASN A 171 10.97 3.90 22.43
CA ASN A 171 10.56 2.50 22.57
C ASN A 171 9.02 2.44 22.74
N PRO A 172 8.31 1.67 21.91
CA PRO A 172 6.85 1.58 21.99
C PRO A 172 6.32 0.89 23.27
N GLU A 173 7.16 0.18 24.02
CA GLU A 173 6.77 -0.54 25.24
C GLU A 173 6.92 0.28 26.54
N THR A 174 7.30 1.56 26.46
CA THR A 174 7.48 2.42 27.65
C THR A 174 6.21 3.04 28.19
#